data_AF-A0A971QUU0-F1
#
_entry.id   AF-A0A971QUU0-F1
#
_cell.length_a   1.000
_cell.length_b   1.000
_cell.length_c   1.000
_cell.angle_alpha   90.00
_cell.angle_beta   90.00
_cell.angle_gamma   90.00
#
_symmetry.space_group_name_H-M   'P 1'
#
loop_
_entity.id
_entity.type
_entity.pdbx_description
1 polymer ?
#
loop_
_entity_poly.entity_id
_entity_poly.type
_entity_poly.pdbx_seq_one_letter_code
_entity_poly.pdbx_strand_id
1 'polypeptide(L)' 'MRVTDGTEICQVCKQVPSIIYCDGCDKPLCRSCRKFDMWQQGCGSIPTKVFCLACANNPWINPWGSAID' A
#
# COMPACT_ATOMS: atom_id res chain seq x y z
N MET A 1 -6.62 4.13 3.98
CA MET A 1 -6.24 2.82 4.52
C MET A 1 -7.46 1.99 4.84
N ARG A 2 -7.65 0.88 4.12
CA ARG A 2 -8.70 -0.12 4.39
C ARG A 2 -8.06 -1.41 4.91
N VAL A 3 -8.49 -1.88 6.08
CA VAL A 3 -8.05 -3.16 6.65
C VAL A 3 -8.94 -4.29 6.17
N THR A 4 -8.39 -5.51 6.07
CA THR A 4 -9.15 -6.73 5.77
C THR A 4 -9.53 -7.43 7.07
N ASP A 5 -10.58 -8.24 7.07
CA ASP A 5 -10.96 -9.09 8.21
C ASP A 5 -10.06 -10.33 8.39
N GLY A 6 -9.16 -10.59 7.44
CA GLY A 6 -8.22 -11.72 7.45
C GLY A 6 -8.75 -12.96 6.74
N THR A 7 -9.89 -12.88 6.05
CA THR A 7 -10.46 -14.00 5.28
C THR A 7 -9.86 -14.14 3.88
N GLU A 8 -9.39 -13.04 3.28
CA GLU A 8 -8.77 -13.05 1.96
C GLU A 8 -7.28 -13.44 2.01
N ILE A 9 -6.80 -14.11 0.96
CA ILE A 9 -5.38 -14.40 0.77
C ILE A 9 -4.68 -13.24 0.08
N CYS A 10 -3.47 -12.92 0.53
CA CYS A 10 -2.62 -11.91 -0.12
C CYS A 10 -2.51 -12.16 -1.62
N GLN A 11 -2.97 -11.21 -2.43
CA GLN A 11 -2.98 -11.36 -3.88
C GLN A 11 -1.60 -11.13 -4.55
N VAL A 12 -0.57 -10.76 -3.78
CA VAL A 12 0.81 -10.62 -4.28
C VAL A 12 1.59 -11.93 -4.10
N CYS A 13 1.71 -12.45 -2.87
CA CYS A 13 2.48 -13.67 -2.64
C CYS A 13 1.64 -14.96 -2.72
N LYS A 14 0.31 -14.87 -2.56
CA LYS A 14 -0.61 -16.02 -2.53
C LYS A 14 -0.35 -17.05 -1.41
N GLN A 15 0.45 -16.71 -0.40
CA GLN A 15 0.88 -17.65 0.65
C GLN A 15 0.10 -17.53 1.95
N VAL A 16 -0.23 -16.30 2.37
CA VAL A 16 -0.76 -16.02 3.72
C VAL A 16 -1.96 -15.07 3.67
N PRO A 17 -2.81 -15.05 4.72
CA PRO A 17 -3.91 -14.09 4.81
C PRO A 17 -3.46 -12.64 4.67
N SER A 18 -4.30 -11.83 4.03
CA SER A 18 -4.11 -10.39 3.99
C SER A 18 -4.51 -9.73 5.30
N ILE A 19 -4.03 -8.51 5.49
CA ILE A 19 -4.42 -7.66 6.63
C ILE A 19 -4.87 -6.26 6.20
N ILE A 20 -4.67 -5.90 4.93
CA ILE A 20 -4.85 -4.54 4.42
C ILE A 20 -5.01 -4.54 2.90
N TYR A 21 -5.72 -3.57 2.36
CA TYR A 21 -5.82 -3.37 0.90
C TYR A 21 -4.77 -2.38 0.41
N CYS A 22 -4.29 -2.59 -0.81
CA CYS A 22 -3.48 -1.62 -1.55
C CYS A 22 -4.31 -0.40 -1.92
N ASP A 23 -3.92 0.81 -1.49
CA ASP A 23 -4.59 2.07 -1.82
C ASP A 23 -4.51 2.44 -3.32
N GLY A 24 -3.68 1.73 -4.12
CA GLY A 24 -3.50 1.99 -5.55
C GLY A 24 -4.17 1.00 -6.50
N CYS A 25 -4.47 -0.23 -6.06
CA CYS A 25 -5.10 -1.24 -6.93
C CYS A 25 -6.04 -2.20 -6.21
N ASP A 26 -6.42 -1.90 -4.96
CA ASP A 26 -7.36 -2.65 -4.12
C ASP A 26 -7.02 -4.12 -3.86
N LYS A 27 -5.83 -4.59 -4.27
CA LYS A 27 -5.38 -5.94 -3.94
C LYS A 27 -5.22 -6.10 -2.42
N PRO A 28 -5.76 -7.16 -1.80
CA PRO A 28 -5.48 -7.48 -0.41
C PRO A 28 -4.02 -7.95 -0.25
N LEU A 29 -3.33 -7.43 0.76
CA LEU A 29 -1.90 -7.58 1.01
C LEU A 29 -1.63 -8.13 2.42
N CYS A 30 -0.65 -9.02 2.53
CA CYS A 30 -0.09 -9.42 3.83
C CYS A 30 0.95 -8.41 4.34
N ARG A 31 1.45 -8.64 5.57
CA ARG A 31 2.46 -7.79 6.21
C ARG A 31 3.74 -7.60 5.38
N SER A 32 4.17 -8.63 4.65
CA SER A 32 5.43 -8.59 3.89
C SER A 32 5.28 -8.00 2.49
N CYS A 33 4.07 -8.04 1.91
CA CYS A 33 3.81 -7.55 0.55
C CYS A 33 3.32 -6.09 0.51
N ARG A 34 3.12 -5.46 1.66
CA ARG A 34 2.72 -4.06 1.78
C ARG A 34 3.94 -3.15 1.98
N LYS A 35 3.86 -1.95 1.43
CA LYS A 35 4.76 -0.82 1.67
C LYS A 35 3.93 0.32 2.23
N PHE A 36 4.43 0.95 3.29
CA PHE A 36 3.84 2.19 3.79
C PHE A 36 4.52 3.38 3.15
N ASP A 37 3.75 4.41 2.93
CA ASP A 37 4.25 5.70 2.50
C ASP A 37 3.51 6.82 3.21
N MET A 38 4.07 8.01 3.18
CA MET A 38 3.55 9.20 3.81
C MET A 38 3.42 10.29 2.75
N TRP A 39 2.18 10.68 2.45
CA TRP A 39 1.94 11.69 1.43
C TRP A 39 1.79 13.04 2.12
N GLN A 40 2.64 14.00 1.78
CA GLN A 40 2.43 15.37 2.24
C GLN A 40 1.23 15.97 1.49
N GLN A 41 0.23 16.42 2.22
CA GLN A 41 -1.00 17.01 1.70
C GLN A 41 -1.28 18.33 2.43
N GLY A 42 -1.15 19.45 1.71
CA GLY A 42 -1.45 20.79 2.24
C GLY A 42 -0.59 21.20 3.44
N CYS A 43 -1.14 22.11 4.26
CA CYS A 43 -0.46 22.62 5.45
C CYS A 43 -0.65 21.66 6.63
N GLY A 44 0.32 20.76 6.83
CA GLY A 44 0.45 19.96 8.05
C GLY A 44 -0.26 18.61 8.10
N SER A 45 -0.92 18.17 7.02
CA SER A 45 -1.46 16.81 6.95
C SER A 45 -0.52 15.86 6.22
N ILE A 46 -0.24 14.72 6.84
CA ILE A 46 0.58 13.65 6.25
C ILE A 46 -0.20 12.33 6.35
N PRO A 47 -1.19 12.08 5.48
CA PRO A 47 -1.88 10.80 5.44
C PRO A 47 -0.91 9.65 5.11
N THR A 48 -1.02 8.57 5.89
CA THR A 48 -0.34 7.31 5.60
C THR A 48 -1.06 6.57 4.48
N LYS A 49 -0.29 6.07 3.51
CA LYS A 49 -0.74 5.23 2.40
C LYS A 49 -0.13 3.85 2.48
N VAL A 50 -0.79 2.89 1.85
CA VAL A 50 -0.30 1.51 1.73
C VAL A 50 -0.38 1.02 0.30
N PHE A 51 0.73 0.50 -0.20
CA PHE A 51 0.86 0.02 -1.57
C PHE A 51 1.43 -1.39 -1.63
N CYS A 52 1.11 -2.13 -2.69
CA CYS A 52 1.94 -3.25 -3.12
C CYS A 52 3.22 -2.71 -3.78
N LEU A 53 4.26 -3.53 -3.93
CA LEU A 53 5.53 -3.08 -4.54
C LEU A 53 5.35 -2.43 -5.93
N ALA A 54 4.48 -3.00 -6.77
CA ALA A 54 4.21 -2.46 -8.09
C ALA A 54 3.55 -1.07 -8.05
N CYS A 55 2.61 -0.84 -7.12
CA CYS A 55 2.00 0.48 -6.94
C CYS A 55 2.95 1.47 -6.27
N ALA A 56 3.77 1.00 -5.32
CA ALA A 56 4.75 1.83 -4.63
C ALA A 56 5.78 2.42 -5.60
N ASN A 57 6.19 1.64 -6.61
CA ASN A 57 7.18 2.03 -7.62
C ASN A 57 6.58 2.71 -8.87
N ASN A 58 5.24 2.83 -8.96
CA ASN A 58 4.60 3.45 -10.11
C ASN A 58 4.40 4.95 -9.81
N PRO A 59 5.13 5.87 -10.46
CA PRO A 59 5.05 7.31 -10.16
C PRO A 59 3.67 7.92 -10.46
N TRP A 60 2.86 7.28 -11.30
CA TRP A 60 1.48 7.73 -11.58
C TRP A 60 0.49 7.33 -10.48
N ILE A 61 0.83 6.33 -9.65
CA ILE A 61 0.02 5.88 -8.51
C ILE A 61 0.58 6.43 -7.20
N ASN A 62 1.90 6.39 -7.05
CA ASN A 62 2.64 6.87 -5.89
C ASN A 62 3.72 7.88 -6.29
N PRO A 63 3.36 9.15 -6.55
CA PRO A 63 4.32 10.15 -6.99
C PRO A 63 5.34 10.56 -5.89
N TRP A 64 5.09 10.20 -4.63
CA TRP A 64 6.03 10.42 -3.52
C TRP A 64 6.99 9.25 -3.27
N GLY A 65 6.66 8.05 -3.76
CA GLY A 65 7.47 6.84 -3.53
C GLY A 65 8.82 6.83 -4.24
N SER A 66 8.99 7.70 -5.23
CA SER A 66 10.25 7.90 -5.95
C SER A 66 11.18 8.91 -5.28
N ALA A 67 10.79 9.49 -4.13
CA ALA A 67 11.53 10.57 -3.46
C ALA A 67 12.51 10.08 -2.38
N ILE A 68 12.68 8.76 -2.22
CA ILE A 68 13.69 8.16 -1.33
C ILE A 68 14.46 7.11 -2.14
N ASP A 69 15.44 7.56 -2.91
CA ASP A 69 16.60 6.76 -3.33
C ASP A 69 17.79 7.00 -2.38
#